data_AF-A0A7C3XNZ9-F1
#
_entry.id   AF-A0A7C3XNZ9-F1
#
_cell.length_a   1.000
_cell.length_b   1.000
_cell.length_c   1.000
_cell.angle_alpha   90.00
_cell.angle_beta   90.00
_cell.angle_gamma   90.00
#
_symmetry.space_group_name_H-M   'P 1'
#
loop_
_entity.id
_entity.type
_entity.pdbx_description
1 polymer ?
#
loop_
_entity_poly.entity_id
_entity_poly.type
_entity_poly.pdbx_seq_one_letter_code
_entity_poly.pdbx_strand_id
1 'polypeptide(L)'
;MRNSNQPLIWILRFVVSVLFIFSAYAKLHPSVYAFEHLLVVQNITNECFAPILARCIIAVEFFLGIAFLQNHYFKKFILPATALML
;
A
#
# COMPACT_ATOMS: atom_id res chain seq x y z
N MET A 1 25.71 -2.26 17.01
CA MET A 1 25.92 -3.47 16.19
C MET A 1 25.57 -3.13 14.73
N ARG A 2 26.59 -2.97 13.86
CA ARG A 2 26.38 -2.59 12.45
C ARG A 2 25.96 -3.85 11.68
N ASN A 3 24.65 -4.06 11.54
CA ASN A 3 24.10 -5.23 10.86
C ASN A 3 24.49 -5.18 9.37
N SER A 4 25.27 -6.16 8.90
CA SER A 4 25.70 -6.31 7.49
C SER A 4 24.52 -6.52 6.52
N ASN A 5 23.32 -6.82 7.04
CA ASN A 5 22.11 -7.11 6.26
C ASN A 5 21.23 -5.87 6.04
N GLN A 6 21.63 -4.69 6.52
CA GLN A 6 20.93 -3.42 6.30
C GLN A 6 20.66 -3.12 4.80
N PRO A 7 21.62 -3.31 3.86
CA PRO A 7 21.33 -3.08 2.44
C PRO A 7 20.32 -4.10 1.88
N LEU A 8 20.35 -5.35 2.34
CA LEU A 8 19.46 -6.42 1.89
C LEU A 8 18.01 -6.14 2.33
N ILE A 9 17.84 -5.73 3.59
CA ILE A 9 16.53 -5.30 4.13
C ILE A 9 16.01 -4.07 3.38
N TRP A 10 16.88 -3.14 3.02
CA TRP A 10 16.50 -1.93 2.28
C TRP A 10 16.03 -2.26 0.85
N ILE A 11 16.75 -3.14 0.13
CA ILE A 11 16.37 -3.61 -1.20
C ILE A 11 15.04 -4.36 -1.15
N LEU A 12 14.87 -5.31 -0.21
CA LEU A 12 13.64 -6.08 -0.09
C LEU A 12 12.44 -5.17 0.17
N ARG A 13 12.59 -4.14 1.01
CA ARG A 13 11.54 -3.14 1.25
C ARG A 13 11.18 -2.35 0.01
N PHE A 14 12.17 -1.92 -0.78
CA PHE A 14 11.92 -1.22 -2.02
C PHE A 14 11.15 -2.09 -3.00
N VAL A 15 11.55 -3.36 -3.15
CA VAL A 15 10.85 -4.34 -3.99
C VAL A 15 9.41 -4.54 -3.53
N VAL A 16 9.18 -4.74 -2.22
CA VAL A 16 7.83 -4.91 -1.66
C VAL A 16 6.96 -3.67 -1.87
N SER A 17 7.50 -2.47 -1.65
CA SER A 17 6.78 -1.21 -1.87
C SER A 17 6.36 -1.05 -3.33
N VAL A 18 7.29 -1.25 -4.27
CA VAL A 18 7.00 -1.19 -5.71
C VAL A 18 5.99 -2.26 -6.11
N LEU A 19 6.08 -3.48 -5.56
CA LEU A 19 5.14 -4.56 -5.84
C LEU A 19 3.70 -4.19 -5.42
N PHE A 20 3.52 -3.61 -4.22
CA PHE A 20 2.21 -3.18 -3.74
C PHE A 20 1.63 -2.03 -4.57
N ILE A 21 2.44 -1.03 -4.92
CA ILE A 21 2.01 0.09 -5.78
C ILE A 21 1.64 -0.42 -7.17
N PHE A 22 2.45 -1.30 -7.74
CA PHE A 22 2.19 -1.91 -9.05
C PHE A 22 0.93 -2.79 -9.03
N SER A 23 0.71 -3.56 -7.96
CA SER A 23 -0.51 -4.36 -7.77
C SER A 23 -1.76 -3.48 -7.72
N ALA A 24 -1.72 -2.39 -6.95
CA ALA A 24 -2.83 -1.44 -6.87
C ALA A 24 -3.11 -0.78 -8.23
N TYR A 25 -2.06 -0.39 -8.96
CA TYR A 25 -2.18 0.15 -10.32
C TYR A 25 -2.77 -0.87 -11.30
N ALA A 26 -2.34 -2.13 -11.23
CA ALA A 26 -2.85 -3.21 -12.06
C ALA A 26 -4.34 -3.48 -11.81
N LYS A 27 -4.83 -3.32 -10.58
CA LYS A 27 -6.27 -3.44 -10.27
C LYS A 27 -7.11 -2.27 -10.76
N LEU A 28 -6.49 -1.13 -11.06
CA LEU A 28 -7.15 0.03 -11.67
C LEU A 28 -7.25 -0.08 -13.20
N HIS A 29 -6.37 -0.86 -13.85
CA HIS A 29 -6.23 -0.90 -15.30
C HIS A 29 -6.66 -2.26 -15.88
N PRO A 30 -7.46 -2.34 -16.97
CA PRO A 30 -7.99 -1.25 -17.79
C PRO A 30 -9.27 -0.59 -17.24
N SER A 31 -9.98 -1.25 -16.31
CA SER A 31 -11.12 -0.69 -15.60
C SER A 31 -11.30 -1.36 -14.24
N VAL A 32 -11.69 -0.59 -13.22
CA VAL A 32 -11.97 -1.11 -11.86
C VAL A 32 -13.08 -2.16 -11.88
N TYR A 33 -13.99 -2.08 -12.86
CA TYR A 33 -15.09 -3.02 -13.06
C TYR A 33 -14.63 -4.48 -13.24
N ALA A 34 -13.48 -4.69 -13.88
CA ALA A 34 -12.94 -6.04 -14.04
C ALA A 34 -12.62 -6.67 -12.67
N PHE A 35 -12.06 -5.88 -11.75
CA PHE A 35 -11.76 -6.34 -10.39
C PHE A 35 -13.03 -6.51 -9.55
N GLU A 36 -14.00 -5.61 -9.68
CA GLU A 36 -15.30 -5.71 -9.03
C GLU A 36 -16.05 -6.99 -9.44
N HIS A 37 -16.08 -7.31 -10.73
CA HIS A 37 -16.73 -8.51 -11.24
C HIS A 37 -16.05 -9.79 -10.74
N LEU A 38 -14.71 -9.80 -10.63
CA LEU A 38 -13.98 -10.92 -10.04
C LEU A 38 -14.38 -11.16 -8.57
N LEU A 39 -14.60 -10.10 -7.79
CA LEU A 39 -15.06 -10.24 -6.39
C LEU A 39 -16.47 -10.86 -6.30
N VAL A 40 -17.34 -10.55 -7.25
CA VAL A 40 -18.71 -11.11 -7.31
C VAL A 40 -18.68 -12.57 -7.77
N VAL A 41 -17.94 -12.88 -8.83
CA VAL A 41 -17.80 -14.26 -9.34
C VAL A 41 -17.19 -15.19 -8.28
N GLN A 42 -16.28 -14.66 -7.46
CA GLN A 42 -15.66 -15.40 -6.37
C GLN A 42 -16.53 -15.49 -5.10
N ASN A 43 -17.77 -14.99 -5.16
CA ASN A 43 -18.74 -15.00 -4.05
C ASN A 43 -18.25 -14.27 -2.78
N ILE A 44 -17.33 -13.31 -2.94
CA ILE A 44 -16.82 -12.51 -1.81
C ILE A 44 -17.84 -11.42 -1.45
N THR A 45 -18.56 -10.88 -2.44
CA THR A 45 -19.49 -9.78 -2.20
C THR A 45 -20.61 -9.70 -3.26
N ASN A 46 -21.64 -8.92 -2.97
CA ASN A 46 -22.75 -8.63 -3.88
C ASN A 46 -22.39 -7.50 -4.85
N GLU A 47 -23.01 -7.48 -6.03
CA GLU A 47 -22.82 -6.45 -7.07
C GLU A 47 -22.94 -5.01 -6.55
N CYS A 48 -23.80 -4.77 -5.54
CA CYS A 48 -23.98 -3.46 -4.92
C CYS A 48 -22.81 -3.05 -4.00
N PHE A 49 -22.18 -4.00 -3.32
CA PHE A 49 -21.05 -3.74 -2.41
C PHE A 49 -19.68 -3.91 -3.07
N ALA A 50 -19.61 -4.58 -4.22
CA ALA A 50 -18.41 -4.78 -5.03
C ALA A 50 -17.60 -3.50 -5.28
N PRO A 51 -18.19 -2.37 -5.72
CA PRO A 51 -17.41 -1.17 -5.97
C PRO A 51 -16.82 -0.54 -4.71
N ILE A 52 -17.50 -0.66 -3.57
CA ILE A 52 -17.02 -0.11 -2.30
C ILE A 52 -15.84 -0.93 -1.80
N LEU A 53 -15.98 -2.26 -1.81
CA LEU A 53 -14.94 -3.20 -1.37
C LEU A 53 -13.71 -3.12 -2.28
N ALA A 54 -13.89 -3.06 -3.60
CA ALA A 54 -12.81 -2.91 -4.56
C ALA A 54 -11.97 -1.66 -4.28
N ARG A 55 -12.62 -0.50 -4.09
CA ARG A 55 -11.93 0.76 -3.77
C ARG A 55 -11.23 0.72 -2.42
N CYS A 56 -11.81 0.09 -1.40
CA CYS A 56 -11.15 -0.11 -0.12
C CYS A 56 -9.88 -0.97 -0.25
N ILE A 57 -9.93 -2.07 -1.00
CA ILE A 57 -8.77 -2.94 -1.22
C ILE A 57 -7.66 -2.18 -1.95
N ILE A 58 -8.00 -1.48 -3.04
CA ILE A 58 -7.03 -0.70 -3.81
C ILE A 58 -6.41 0.40 -2.94
N ALA A 59 -7.22 1.10 -2.13
CA ALA A 59 -6.73 2.12 -1.21
C ALA A 59 -5.77 1.55 -0.16
N VAL A 60 -6.08 0.38 0.40
CA VAL A 60 -5.21 -0.31 1.37
C VAL A 60 -3.89 -0.73 0.72
N GLU A 61 -3.91 -1.26 -0.50
CA GLU A 61 -2.68 -1.64 -1.21
C GLU A 61 -1.80 -0.44 -1.55
N PHE A 62 -2.42 0.67 -1.98
CA PHE A 62 -1.69 1.91 -2.23
C PHE A 62 -1.10 2.49 -0.93
N PHE A 63 -1.88 2.47 0.16
CA PHE A 63 -1.45 2.90 1.48
C PHE A 63 -0.28 2.06 1.99
N LEU A 64 -0.35 0.72 1.87
CA LEU A 64 0.74 -0.18 2.26
C LEU A 64 1.99 0.06 1.41
N GLY A 65 1.84 0.23 0.10
CA GLY A 65 2.93 0.56 -0.81
C GLY A 65 3.69 1.81 -0.38
N ILE A 66 2.97 2.89 -0.06
CA ILE A 66 3.54 4.14 0.45
C ILE A 66 4.11 3.97 1.86
N ALA A 67 3.42 3.25 2.75
CA ALA A 67 3.87 3.02 4.13
C ALA A 67 5.19 2.24 4.18
N PHE A 68 5.38 1.25 3.30
CA PHE A 68 6.66 0.54 3.18
C PHE A 68 7.79 1.45 2.68
N LEU A 69 7.48 2.43 1.81
CA LEU A 69 8.41 3.44 1.31
C LEU A 69 8.79 4.48 2.38
N GLN A 70 7.83 4.86 3.24
CA GLN A 70 8.05 5.80 4.34
C GLN A 70 8.91 5.17 5.44
N ASN A 71 10.24 5.27 5.29
CA ASN A 71 11.15 4.98 6.38
C ASN A 71 11.20 6.16 7.36
N HIS A 72 10.87 5.91 8.63
CA HIS A 72 11.29 6.75 9.75
C HIS A 72 10.72 8.19 9.84
N TYR A 73 9.66 8.55 9.10
CA TYR A 73 9.05 9.89 9.19
C TYR A 73 8.48 10.21 10.59
N PHE A 74 7.94 9.20 11.31
CA PHE A 74 7.49 9.39 12.69
C PHE A 74 8.60 9.85 13.64
N LYS A 75 9.81 9.27 13.52
CA LYS A 75 10.92 9.61 14.42
C LYS A 75 11.77 10.79 13.95
N LYS A 76 11.85 11.02 12.63
CA LYS A 76 12.77 11.99 12.02
C LYS A 76 12.09 13.28 11.56
N PHE A 77 10.78 13.28 11.34
CA PHE A 77 10.03 14.45 10.86
C PHE A 77 8.96 14.87 11.87
N ILE A 78 8.16 13.93 12.36
CA ILE A 78 7.04 14.23 13.27
C ILE A 78 7.53 14.62 14.67
N LEU A 79 8.54 13.93 15.21
CA LEU A 79 9.16 14.28 16.49
C LEU A 79 9.81 15.69 16.52
N PRO A 80 10.67 16.09 15.55
CA PRO A 80 11.18 17.45 15.52
C PRO A 80 10.12 18.49 15.14
N ALA A 81 9.15 18.18 14.29
CA ALA A 81 8.05 19.10 13.97
C ALA A 81 7.15 19.37 15.18
N THR A 82 6.88 18.35 16.00
CA THR A 82 6.10 18.51 17.25
C THR A 82 6.92 19.26 18.30
N ALA A 83 8.23 19.01 18.40
CA ALA A 83 9.12 19.74 19.31
C ALA A 83 9.37 21.20 18.89
N LEU A 84 9.28 21.52 17.61
CA LEU A 84 9.35 22.91 17.11
C LEU A 84 8.04 23.69 17.38
N MET A 85 6.93 22.98 17.53
CA MET A 85 5.60 23.57 17.74
C MET A 85 5.29 23.80 19.25
N LEU A 86 6.12 23.27 20.15
CA LEU A 86 6.07 23.48 21.61
C LEU A 86 7.12 24.52 22.01
#